data_AF-A0A8C8MMW9-F1
#
_entry.id   AF-A0A8C8MMW9-F1
#
_cell.length_a   1.000
_cell.length_b   1.000
_cell.length_c   1.000
_cell.angle_alpha   90.00
_cell.angle_beta   90.00
_cell.angle_gamma   90.00
#
_symmetry.space_group_name_H-M   'P 1'
#
loop_
_entity.id
_entity.type
_entity.pdbx_description
1 polymer ?
#
loop_
_entity_poly.entity_id
_entity_poly.type
_entity_poly.pdbx_seq_one_letter_code
_entity_poly.pdbx_strand_id
1 'polypeptide(L)'
;MGECCMSAEDSERLRIHQEIERQLRREKNEFHREKKLLLLGTGESGKSTFIKQMRIIHGTGYSDADKRGFTRLVYQNIVNAVQNMIQAMKTLQIDFKDHQNISHADRLSMVKADLVTILEPWQVDAIRRLWSDQGIQKCYERKREYQLSDSTKYYLSDLDRITAPSYLPTLQDILRVRVPTTGIIEYPFDLKTVIFRLVDVGGQRSERRKWIHCFERVTSIIFLVALSEYDQVLYESANVNRLEESKALFTTIITYPWFQESSIILFLNKADLLEEKIYHSNLADYFPAFTGMDLASHSKTTSEGAEGRPAPPNSLPLQGAPGGPSQRKKLSAPCISLSLDQSEDDALETPDDLDINVDDLDTPDDADYLDYTDNELDWDEPPTGEKEMCKPIPTCSTEEERQDGNLCRAVVIGEQEHRINMKIIEPYQRVISHGGYYGNGVNAIIVFAACFLPDSDSEDYHEIMEHLFLYVISTLELMVAEDYMIIYLNGATPHRRMPGLGWLKKCYQMIDRRLRKNLKSFIIVHPSWFIRTILALTRPFISTKFSNKIKYVNSLAELQELFPMEHVHIPECIIRVSSFLQGPEPTPGKPE
;
A
#
# COMPACT_ATOMS: atom_id res chain seq x y z
N MET A 1 -39.04 44.51 28.55
CA MET A 1 -40.05 43.54 28.05
C MET A 1 -39.98 43.58 26.54
N GLY A 2 -39.52 42.51 25.92
CA GLY A 2 -39.32 42.42 24.48
C GLY A 2 -39.19 40.96 24.09
N GLU A 3 -40.22 40.17 24.41
CA GLU A 3 -40.41 38.85 23.83
C GLU A 3 -40.66 39.05 22.34
N CYS A 4 -39.60 38.86 21.55
CA CYS A 4 -39.64 38.95 20.10
C CYS A 4 -40.26 37.65 19.55
N CYS A 5 -41.41 37.79 18.91
CA CYS A 5 -42.16 36.71 18.27
C CYS A 5 -41.33 36.04 17.16
N MET A 6 -40.61 34.97 17.49
CA MET A 6 -40.05 34.07 16.47
C MET A 6 -41.20 33.39 15.73
N SER A 7 -41.14 33.34 14.40
CA SER A 7 -42.12 32.59 13.62
C SER A 7 -42.06 31.10 13.97
N ALA A 8 -43.17 30.37 13.84
CA ALA A 8 -43.21 28.94 14.13
C ALA A 8 -42.17 28.16 13.30
N GLU A 9 -41.94 28.58 12.06
CA GLU A 9 -40.91 28.02 11.16
C GLU A 9 -39.48 28.30 11.65
N ASP A 10 -39.20 29.52 12.14
CA ASP A 10 -37.87 29.85 12.68
C ASP A 10 -37.58 29.10 13.98
N SER A 11 -38.59 28.92 14.83
CA SER A 11 -38.45 28.10 16.05
C SER A 11 -38.25 26.62 15.73
N GLU A 12 -38.82 26.11 14.65
CA GLU A 12 -38.64 24.73 14.18
C GLU A 12 -37.26 24.54 13.53
N ARG A 13 -36.81 25.49 12.70
CA ARG A 13 -35.43 25.51 12.15
C ARG A 13 -34.38 25.56 13.26
N LEU A 14 -34.60 26.36 14.31
CA LEU A 14 -33.68 26.44 15.45
C LEU A 14 -33.63 25.11 16.23
N ARG A 15 -34.78 24.42 16.39
CA ARG A 15 -34.81 23.08 16.99
C ARG A 15 -34.06 22.05 16.14
N ILE A 16 -34.28 22.04 14.83
CA ILE A 16 -33.59 21.12 13.90
C ILE A 16 -32.08 21.40 13.94
N HIS A 17 -31.66 22.67 13.87
CA HIS A 17 -30.25 23.05 13.96
C HIS A 17 -29.61 22.63 15.29
N GLN A 18 -30.30 22.84 16.42
CA GLN A 18 -29.82 22.39 17.73
C GLN A 18 -29.71 20.87 17.84
N GLU A 19 -30.64 20.12 17.23
CA GLU A 19 -30.56 18.65 17.20
C GLU A 19 -29.41 18.16 16.31
N ILE A 20 -29.20 18.79 15.15
CA ILE A 20 -28.05 18.51 14.27
C ILE A 20 -26.73 18.81 14.99
N GLU A 21 -26.59 19.96 15.64
CA GLU A 21 -25.40 20.28 16.45
C GLU A 21 -25.18 19.25 17.56
N ARG A 22 -26.26 18.79 18.19
CA ARG A 22 -26.18 17.78 19.26
C ARG A 22 -25.73 16.43 18.70
N GLN A 23 -26.21 16.04 17.53
CA GLN A 23 -25.75 14.83 16.82
C GLN A 23 -24.27 14.95 16.43
N LEU A 24 -23.86 16.04 15.80
CA LEU A 24 -22.47 16.29 15.42
C LEU A 24 -21.52 16.27 16.62
N ARG A 25 -21.92 16.84 17.77
CA ARG A 25 -21.12 16.79 19.00
C ARG A 25 -21.02 15.38 19.57
N ARG A 26 -22.09 14.57 19.49
CA ARG A 26 -22.05 13.15 19.90
C ARG A 26 -21.14 12.35 18.99
N GLU A 27 -21.30 12.46 17.68
CA GLU A 27 -20.47 11.80 16.68
C GLU A 27 -18.99 12.19 16.84
N LYS A 28 -18.68 13.47 17.06
CA LYS A 28 -17.30 13.92 17.32
C LYS A 28 -16.70 13.27 18.57
N ASN A 29 -17.48 13.13 19.64
CA ASN A 29 -17.01 12.50 20.89
C ASN A 29 -16.83 10.99 20.73
N GLU A 30 -17.71 10.30 19.99
CA GLU A 30 -17.54 8.89 19.64
C GLU A 30 -16.35 8.67 18.71
N PHE A 31 -16.19 9.53 17.70
CA PHE A 31 -15.06 9.54 16.78
C PHE A 31 -13.72 9.69 17.51
N HIS A 32 -13.64 10.54 18.54
CA HIS A 32 -12.42 10.68 19.36
C HIS A 32 -12.13 9.47 20.27
N ARG A 33 -13.15 8.68 20.60
CA ARG A 33 -13.03 7.45 21.40
C ARG A 33 -12.69 6.23 20.54
N GLU A 34 -12.93 6.32 19.24
CA GLU A 34 -12.60 5.26 18.31
C GLU A 34 -11.08 5.13 18.11
N LYS A 35 -10.57 3.91 18.19
CA LYS A 35 -9.16 3.58 17.95
C LYS A 35 -9.05 2.66 16.75
N LYS A 36 -8.47 3.18 15.67
CA LYS A 36 -8.27 2.46 14.42
C LYS A 36 -7.00 1.61 14.49
N LEU A 37 -7.16 0.30 14.30
CA LEU A 37 -6.08 -0.69 14.24
C LEU A 37 -5.98 -1.24 12.83
N LEU A 38 -4.81 -1.13 12.22
CA LEU A 38 -4.59 -1.54 10.84
C LEU A 38 -3.83 -2.88 10.81
N LEU A 39 -4.42 -3.91 10.19
CA LEU A 39 -3.77 -5.21 10.00
C LEU A 39 -3.00 -5.25 8.69
N LEU A 40 -1.68 -5.27 8.76
CA LEU A 40 -0.80 -5.35 7.59
C LEU A 40 -0.02 -6.66 7.58
N GLY A 41 0.49 -7.02 6.41
CA GLY A 41 1.30 -8.22 6.21
C GLY A 41 1.11 -8.80 4.82
N THR A 42 2.03 -9.65 4.40
CA THR A 42 2.00 -10.36 3.10
C THR A 42 0.77 -11.26 2.95
N GLY A 43 0.51 -11.75 1.74
CA GLY A 43 -0.55 -12.74 1.50
C GLY A 43 -0.39 -13.93 2.45
N GLU A 44 -1.48 -14.49 2.96
CA GLU A 44 -1.47 -15.71 3.81
C GLU A 44 -0.77 -15.62 5.17
N SER A 45 -0.27 -14.44 5.56
CA SER A 45 0.32 -14.18 6.90
C SER A 45 -0.61 -14.44 8.10
N GLY A 46 -1.92 -14.54 7.87
CA GLY A 46 -2.93 -14.86 8.90
C GLY A 46 -3.81 -13.71 9.36
N LYS A 47 -3.83 -12.58 8.64
CA LYS A 47 -4.67 -11.40 8.97
C LYS A 47 -6.14 -11.74 9.17
N SER A 48 -6.74 -12.44 8.20
CA SER A 48 -8.15 -12.83 8.29
C SER A 48 -8.40 -13.82 9.43
N THR A 49 -7.43 -14.69 9.76
CA THR A 49 -7.53 -15.60 10.91
C THR A 49 -7.53 -14.81 12.23
N PHE A 50 -6.70 -13.76 12.33
CA PHE A 50 -6.71 -12.84 13.47
C PHE A 50 -8.08 -12.16 13.64
N ILE A 51 -8.68 -11.66 12.55
CA ILE A 51 -10.03 -11.08 12.57
C ILE A 51 -11.08 -12.09 13.05
N LYS A 52 -11.04 -13.32 12.52
CA LYS A 52 -11.97 -14.38 12.93
C LYS A 52 -11.85 -14.69 14.42
N GLN A 53 -10.62 -14.72 14.97
CA GLN A 53 -10.38 -14.88 16.41
C GLN A 53 -10.95 -13.70 17.21
N MET A 54 -10.73 -12.46 16.76
CA MET A 54 -11.31 -11.28 17.41
C MET A 54 -12.84 -11.35 17.46
N ARG A 55 -13.49 -11.80 16.39
CA ARG A 55 -14.94 -12.04 16.38
C ARG A 55 -15.38 -13.12 17.37
N ILE A 56 -14.58 -14.16 17.58
CA ILE A 56 -14.86 -15.24 18.55
C ILE A 56 -14.72 -14.75 20.00
N ILE A 57 -13.64 -14.03 20.32
CA ILE A 57 -13.28 -13.67 21.69
C ILE A 57 -14.03 -12.41 22.16
N HIS A 58 -14.19 -11.42 21.28
CA HIS A 58 -14.70 -10.09 21.62
C HIS A 58 -15.95 -9.68 20.85
N GLY A 59 -16.35 -10.45 19.84
CA GLY A 59 -17.56 -10.20 19.06
C GLY A 59 -18.75 -11.06 19.49
N THR A 60 -19.74 -11.16 18.60
CA THR A 60 -20.92 -12.02 18.77
C THR A 60 -20.63 -13.51 18.52
N GLY A 61 -19.39 -13.85 18.15
CA GLY A 61 -19.01 -15.19 17.73
C GLY A 61 -19.62 -15.59 16.37
N TYR A 62 -19.71 -16.90 16.16
CA TYR A 62 -20.34 -17.50 14.97
C TYR A 62 -21.55 -18.31 15.40
N SER A 63 -22.74 -17.87 14.99
CA SER A 63 -23.98 -18.61 15.16
C SER A 63 -23.99 -19.87 14.28
N ASP A 64 -24.89 -20.81 14.55
CA ASP A 64 -25.01 -22.00 13.69
C ASP A 64 -25.43 -21.65 12.26
N ALA A 65 -26.15 -20.53 12.07
CA ALA A 65 -26.45 -20.01 10.74
C ALA A 65 -25.18 -19.51 10.03
N ASP A 66 -24.31 -18.75 10.73
CA ASP A 66 -23.02 -18.32 10.19
C ASP A 66 -22.16 -19.53 9.82
N LYS A 67 -22.06 -20.53 10.71
CA LYS A 67 -21.26 -21.74 10.49
C LYS A 67 -21.67 -22.48 9.23
N ARG A 68 -22.98 -22.63 8.96
CA ARG A 68 -23.48 -23.24 7.72
C ARG A 68 -23.04 -22.49 6.46
N GLY A 69 -22.89 -21.17 6.54
CA GLY A 69 -22.36 -20.36 5.44
C GLY A 69 -20.94 -20.74 5.03
N PHE A 70 -20.13 -21.27 5.95
CA PHE A 70 -18.76 -21.72 5.68
C PHE A 70 -18.66 -23.13 5.09
N THR A 71 -19.72 -23.94 5.15
CA THR A 71 -19.71 -25.33 4.66
C THR A 71 -19.27 -25.40 3.19
N ARG A 72 -19.87 -24.55 2.34
CA ARG A 72 -19.50 -24.43 0.93
C ARG A 72 -18.02 -24.10 0.76
N LEU A 73 -17.53 -23.11 1.50
CA LEU A 73 -16.13 -22.65 1.40
C LEU A 73 -15.14 -23.74 1.78
N VAL A 74 -15.46 -24.57 2.78
CA VAL A 74 -14.65 -25.73 3.17
C VAL A 74 -14.54 -26.73 2.01
N TYR A 75 -15.64 -27.07 1.35
CA TYR A 75 -15.61 -27.98 0.20
C TYR A 75 -14.80 -27.42 -0.97
N GLN A 76 -14.95 -26.13 -1.27
CA GLN A 76 -14.16 -25.45 -2.30
C GLN A 76 -12.66 -25.49 -1.98
N ASN A 77 -12.29 -25.27 -0.72
CA ASN A 77 -10.91 -25.35 -0.26
C ASN A 77 -10.32 -26.76 -0.42
N ILE A 78 -11.10 -27.80 -0.11
CA ILE A 78 -10.69 -29.20 -0.29
C ILE A 78 -10.45 -29.52 -1.77
N VAL A 79 -11.38 -29.16 -2.64
CA VAL A 79 -11.26 -29.44 -4.09
C VAL A 79 -10.04 -28.70 -4.67
N ASN A 80 -9.88 -27.41 -4.34
CA ASN A 80 -8.72 -26.62 -4.76
C ASN A 80 -7.40 -27.23 -4.27
N ALA A 81 -7.34 -27.68 -3.01
CA ALA A 81 -6.13 -28.29 -2.46
C ALA A 81 -5.74 -29.57 -3.21
N VAL A 82 -6.71 -30.43 -3.52
CA VAL A 82 -6.47 -31.68 -4.27
C VAL A 82 -6.07 -31.39 -5.71
N GLN A 83 -6.74 -30.44 -6.37
CA GLN A 83 -6.38 -30.01 -7.73
C GLN A 83 -4.97 -29.44 -7.81
N ASN A 84 -4.57 -28.62 -6.83
CA ASN A 84 -3.20 -28.09 -6.77
C ASN A 84 -2.16 -29.20 -6.59
N MET A 85 -2.45 -30.23 -5.77
CA MET A 85 -1.56 -31.38 -5.63
C MET A 85 -1.47 -32.23 -6.90
N ILE A 86 -2.60 -32.45 -7.60
CA ILE A 86 -2.61 -33.16 -8.89
C ILE A 86 -1.77 -32.40 -9.92
N GLN A 87 -1.91 -31.07 -9.99
CA GLN A 87 -1.11 -30.24 -10.88
C GLN A 87 0.37 -30.29 -10.50
N ALA A 88 0.69 -30.23 -9.21
CA ALA A 88 2.05 -30.34 -8.72
C ALA A 88 2.67 -31.71 -9.03
N MET A 89 1.92 -32.81 -8.98
CA MET A 89 2.43 -34.13 -9.41
C MET A 89 2.89 -34.12 -10.86
N LYS A 90 2.14 -33.46 -11.76
CA LYS A 90 2.53 -33.30 -13.17
C LYS A 90 3.82 -32.49 -13.30
N THR A 91 3.92 -31.37 -12.58
CA THR A 91 5.10 -30.49 -12.61
C THR A 91 6.34 -31.16 -12.02
N LEU A 92 6.20 -31.87 -10.91
CA LEU A 92 7.29 -32.54 -10.19
C LEU A 92 7.61 -33.94 -10.75
N GLN A 93 6.90 -34.37 -11.80
CA GLN A 93 7.02 -35.69 -12.43
C GLN A 93 6.91 -36.84 -11.41
N ILE A 94 5.91 -36.76 -10.54
CA ILE A 94 5.62 -37.80 -9.55
C ILE A 94 4.46 -38.65 -10.09
N ASP A 95 4.73 -39.93 -10.29
CA ASP A 95 3.70 -40.88 -10.72
C ASP A 95 2.78 -41.30 -9.56
N PHE A 96 1.51 -41.57 -9.90
CA PHE A 96 0.60 -42.24 -8.99
C PHE A 96 1.06 -43.67 -8.74
N LYS A 97 0.96 -44.13 -7.48
CA LYS A 97 1.26 -45.53 -7.17
C LYS A 97 0.17 -46.46 -7.69
N ASP A 98 -1.09 -46.05 -7.59
CA ASP A 98 -2.22 -46.75 -8.20
C ASP A 98 -2.62 -46.07 -9.52
N HIS A 99 -2.52 -46.81 -10.64
CA HIS A 99 -2.90 -46.29 -11.95
C HIS A 99 -4.39 -45.94 -12.07
N GLN A 100 -5.27 -46.51 -11.24
CA GLN A 100 -6.69 -46.11 -11.21
C GLN A 100 -6.87 -44.66 -10.75
N ASN A 101 -5.94 -44.15 -9.93
CA ASN A 101 -5.97 -42.78 -9.46
C ASN A 101 -5.76 -41.75 -10.57
N ILE A 102 -5.19 -42.13 -11.72
CA ILE A 102 -5.05 -41.25 -12.89
C ILE A 102 -6.44 -40.81 -13.37
N SER A 103 -7.37 -41.76 -13.53
CA SER A 103 -8.75 -41.46 -13.96
C SER A 103 -9.50 -40.59 -12.94
N HIS A 104 -9.30 -40.86 -11.64
CA HIS A 104 -9.87 -40.05 -10.56
C HIS A 104 -9.31 -38.62 -10.58
N ALA A 105 -8.00 -38.46 -10.77
CA ALA A 105 -7.32 -37.17 -10.83
C ALA A 105 -7.75 -36.34 -12.04
N ASP A 106 -7.86 -36.95 -13.22
CA ASP A 106 -8.32 -36.25 -14.43
C ASP A 106 -9.76 -35.77 -14.29
N ARG A 107 -10.65 -36.62 -13.75
CA ARG A 107 -12.05 -36.25 -13.51
C ARG A 107 -12.18 -35.14 -12.45
N LEU A 108 -11.40 -35.19 -11.37
CA LEU A 108 -11.38 -34.13 -10.36
C LEU A 108 -10.79 -32.82 -10.90
N SER A 109 -9.81 -32.88 -11.81
CA SER A 109 -9.21 -31.69 -12.44
C SER A 109 -10.23 -30.91 -13.29
N MET A 110 -11.28 -31.57 -13.80
CA MET A 110 -12.35 -30.93 -14.58
C MET A 110 -13.43 -30.28 -13.70
N VAL A 111 -13.42 -30.50 -12.38
CA VAL A 111 -14.42 -29.93 -11.47
C VAL A 111 -14.14 -28.44 -11.28
N LYS A 112 -15.14 -27.59 -11.52
CA LYS A 112 -15.06 -26.17 -11.20
C LYS A 112 -15.23 -25.95 -9.70
N ALA A 113 -14.13 -25.77 -8.98
CA ALA A 113 -14.13 -25.63 -7.52
C ALA A 113 -15.10 -24.55 -7.04
N ASP A 114 -15.16 -23.38 -7.68
CA ASP A 114 -16.02 -22.26 -7.26
C ASP A 114 -17.53 -22.59 -7.30
N LEU A 115 -17.94 -23.57 -8.10
CA LEU A 115 -19.33 -23.99 -8.23
C LEU A 115 -19.70 -25.12 -7.26
N VAL A 116 -18.73 -25.68 -6.54
CA VAL A 116 -18.98 -26.76 -5.57
C VAL A 116 -19.79 -26.22 -4.40
N THR A 117 -20.93 -26.86 -4.15
CA THR A 117 -21.82 -26.57 -3.01
C THR A 117 -21.90 -27.75 -2.04
N ILE A 118 -21.78 -28.97 -2.56
CA ILE A 118 -21.73 -30.26 -1.83
C ILE A 118 -20.68 -31.13 -2.53
N LEU A 119 -19.96 -31.97 -1.76
CA LEU A 119 -19.10 -33.00 -2.32
C LEU A 119 -19.93 -34.23 -2.69
N GLU A 120 -19.96 -34.58 -3.97
CA GLU A 120 -20.66 -35.76 -4.46
C GLU A 120 -19.96 -37.04 -3.99
N PRO A 121 -20.68 -38.16 -3.80
CA PRO A 121 -20.09 -39.40 -3.26
C PRO A 121 -18.87 -39.88 -4.04
N TRP A 122 -18.86 -39.74 -5.37
CA TRP A 122 -17.71 -40.10 -6.20
C TRP A 122 -16.51 -39.17 -6.00
N GLN A 123 -16.74 -37.88 -5.71
CA GLN A 123 -15.67 -36.93 -5.40
C GLN A 123 -15.03 -37.28 -4.06
N VAL A 124 -15.85 -37.62 -3.06
CA VAL A 124 -15.36 -38.05 -1.74
C VAL A 124 -14.51 -39.32 -1.86
N ASP A 125 -14.97 -40.33 -2.59
CA ASP A 125 -14.20 -41.56 -2.81
C ASP A 125 -12.90 -41.29 -3.56
N ALA A 126 -12.95 -40.50 -4.64
CA ALA A 126 -11.77 -40.11 -5.41
C ALA A 126 -10.74 -39.35 -4.55
N ILE A 127 -11.19 -38.36 -3.77
CA ILE A 127 -10.31 -37.58 -2.87
C ILE A 127 -9.69 -38.50 -1.81
N ARG A 128 -10.46 -39.42 -1.22
CA ARG A 128 -9.96 -40.38 -0.21
C ARG A 128 -8.88 -41.29 -0.80
N ARG A 129 -9.11 -41.84 -2.00
CA ARG A 129 -8.15 -42.70 -2.71
C ARG A 129 -6.87 -41.95 -3.07
N LEU A 130 -7.01 -40.73 -3.62
CA LEU A 130 -5.88 -39.88 -3.94
C LEU A 130 -5.07 -39.52 -2.69
N TRP A 131 -5.72 -39.09 -1.61
CA TRP A 131 -5.01 -38.77 -0.37
C TRP A 131 -4.27 -39.98 0.21
N SER A 132 -4.77 -41.20 0.02
CA SER A 132 -4.10 -42.43 0.45
C SER A 132 -2.98 -42.90 -0.49
N ASP A 133 -2.85 -42.29 -1.68
CA ASP A 133 -1.82 -42.65 -2.66
C ASP A 133 -0.43 -42.15 -2.23
N GLN A 134 0.58 -43.03 -2.35
CA GLN A 134 1.94 -42.70 -1.94
C GLN A 134 2.60 -41.64 -2.84
N GLY A 135 2.19 -41.53 -4.11
CA GLY A 135 2.61 -40.45 -5.00
C GLY A 135 2.09 -39.09 -4.53
N ILE A 136 0.81 -39.02 -4.12
CA ILE A 136 0.22 -37.81 -3.54
C ILE A 136 0.89 -37.46 -2.20
N GLN A 137 1.16 -38.44 -1.33
CA GLN A 137 1.85 -38.18 -0.06
C GLN A 137 3.27 -37.62 -0.29
N LYS A 138 4.04 -38.20 -1.21
CA LYS A 138 5.35 -37.64 -1.63
C LYS A 138 5.22 -36.22 -2.21
N CYS A 139 4.19 -35.97 -2.99
CA CYS A 139 3.90 -34.62 -3.52
C CYS A 139 3.58 -33.65 -2.38
N TYR A 140 2.84 -34.08 -1.35
CA TYR A 140 2.52 -33.27 -0.19
C TYR A 140 3.74 -32.97 0.69
N GLU A 141 4.68 -33.90 0.85
CA GLU A 141 5.94 -33.67 1.55
C GLU A 141 6.77 -32.56 0.88
N ARG A 142 6.67 -32.45 -0.45
CA ARG A 142 7.31 -31.40 -1.28
C ARG A 142 6.45 -30.13 -1.43
N LYS A 143 5.45 -29.91 -0.58
CA LYS A 143 4.54 -28.74 -0.62
C LYS A 143 5.21 -27.36 -0.51
N ARG A 144 6.52 -27.28 -0.23
CA ARG A 144 7.30 -26.04 -0.27
C ARG A 144 7.63 -25.59 -1.71
N GLU A 145 7.62 -26.52 -2.67
CA GLU A 145 8.00 -26.28 -4.07
C GLU A 145 6.85 -25.73 -4.93
N TYR A 146 5.62 -25.70 -4.39
CA TYR A 146 4.43 -25.21 -5.07
C TYR A 146 3.44 -24.60 -4.08
N GLN A 147 2.37 -24.00 -4.60
CA GLN A 147 1.42 -23.24 -3.79
C GLN A 147 0.31 -24.15 -3.26
N LEU A 148 0.38 -24.48 -1.97
CA LEU A 148 -0.61 -25.30 -1.26
C LEU A 148 -1.02 -24.65 0.06
N SER A 149 -2.30 -24.77 0.43
CA SER A 149 -2.77 -24.27 1.72
C SER A 149 -2.23 -25.09 2.89
N ASP A 150 -1.81 -24.41 3.96
CA ASP A 150 -1.41 -25.02 5.23
C ASP A 150 -2.52 -25.91 5.83
N SER A 151 -3.78 -25.57 5.56
CA SER A 151 -4.97 -26.28 6.05
C SER A 151 -5.27 -27.60 5.33
N THR A 152 -4.55 -27.94 4.25
CA THR A 152 -4.84 -29.12 3.41
C THR A 152 -4.87 -30.42 4.21
N LYS A 153 -3.82 -30.71 5.00
CA LYS A 153 -3.73 -31.94 5.80
C LYS A 153 -4.85 -32.03 6.84
N TYR A 154 -5.22 -30.90 7.45
CA TYR A 154 -6.31 -30.85 8.42
C TYR A 154 -7.64 -31.31 7.81
N TYR A 155 -8.00 -30.80 6.64
CA TYR A 155 -9.27 -31.18 6.00
C TYR A 155 -9.24 -32.58 5.40
N LEU A 156 -8.15 -32.98 4.77
CA LEU A 156 -8.07 -34.29 4.11
C LEU A 156 -7.95 -35.46 5.10
N SER A 157 -7.39 -35.22 6.29
CA SER A 157 -7.31 -36.25 7.34
C SER A 157 -8.65 -36.53 8.00
N ASP A 158 -9.55 -35.53 8.06
CA ASP A 158 -10.87 -35.63 8.69
C ASP A 158 -12.02 -35.58 7.66
N LEU A 159 -11.80 -36.10 6.46
CA LEU A 159 -12.77 -36.02 5.36
C LEU A 159 -14.12 -36.66 5.71
N ASP A 160 -14.13 -37.72 6.51
CA ASP A 160 -15.35 -38.42 6.92
C ASP A 160 -16.26 -37.55 7.80
N ARG A 161 -15.67 -36.74 8.69
CA ARG A 161 -16.41 -35.76 9.50
C ARG A 161 -17.02 -34.66 8.64
N ILE A 162 -16.27 -34.20 7.64
CA ILE A 162 -16.65 -33.08 6.76
C ILE A 162 -17.74 -33.50 5.76
N THR A 163 -17.79 -34.77 5.38
CA THR A 163 -18.74 -35.30 4.39
C THR A 163 -19.97 -35.94 5.03
N ALA A 164 -20.07 -35.93 6.36
CA ALA A 164 -21.25 -36.40 7.07
C ALA A 164 -22.52 -35.58 6.69
N PRO A 165 -23.70 -36.20 6.55
CA PRO A 165 -24.94 -35.48 6.17
C PRO A 165 -25.33 -34.34 7.12
N SER A 166 -24.95 -34.44 8.39
CA SER A 166 -25.19 -33.44 9.43
C SER A 166 -23.98 -32.55 9.71
N TYR A 167 -23.04 -32.44 8.76
CA TYR A 167 -21.82 -31.66 8.94
C TYR A 167 -22.15 -30.18 9.20
N LEU A 168 -21.66 -29.70 10.34
CA LEU A 168 -21.64 -28.29 10.71
C LEU A 168 -20.18 -27.90 10.98
N PRO A 169 -19.62 -26.93 10.25
CA PRO A 169 -18.24 -26.49 10.46
C PRO A 169 -18.02 -26.06 11.92
N THR A 170 -16.95 -26.59 12.49
CA THR A 170 -16.45 -26.18 13.80
C THR A 170 -15.79 -24.81 13.71
N LEU A 171 -15.54 -24.16 14.85
CA LEU A 171 -14.75 -22.91 14.87
C LEU A 171 -13.36 -23.14 14.27
N GLN A 172 -12.79 -24.32 14.45
CA GLN A 172 -11.49 -24.66 13.88
C GLN A 172 -11.52 -24.77 12.35
N ASP A 173 -12.60 -25.29 11.78
CA ASP A 173 -12.81 -25.28 10.32
C ASP A 173 -12.92 -23.83 9.81
N ILE A 174 -13.68 -22.98 10.50
CA ILE A 174 -13.84 -21.57 10.13
C ILE A 174 -12.52 -20.81 10.21
N LEU A 175 -11.69 -21.06 11.20
CA LEU A 175 -10.37 -20.43 11.32
C LEU A 175 -9.42 -20.85 10.20
N ARG A 176 -9.52 -22.10 9.74
CA ARG A 176 -8.65 -22.69 8.72
C ARG A 176 -9.13 -22.49 7.29
N VAL A 177 -10.41 -22.15 7.08
CA VAL A 177 -10.94 -21.91 5.73
C VAL A 177 -10.32 -20.65 5.14
N ARG A 178 -9.80 -20.79 3.92
CA ARG A 178 -9.14 -19.71 3.21
C ARG A 178 -10.12 -19.07 2.25
N VAL A 179 -10.25 -17.75 2.39
CA VAL A 179 -10.91 -16.86 1.45
C VAL A 179 -9.93 -15.70 1.23
N PRO A 180 -9.46 -15.45 -0.01
CA PRO A 180 -8.60 -14.31 -0.27
C PRO A 180 -9.33 -13.00 0.07
N THR A 181 -8.78 -12.21 0.99
CA THR A 181 -9.29 -10.85 1.24
C THR A 181 -8.98 -9.97 0.03
N THR A 182 -10.02 -9.37 -0.56
CA THR A 182 -9.91 -8.36 -1.61
C THR A 182 -10.43 -7.03 -1.07
N GLY A 183 -9.72 -5.94 -1.38
CA GLY A 183 -10.05 -4.60 -0.91
C GLY A 183 -9.73 -4.38 0.57
N ILE A 184 -10.52 -3.48 1.16
CA ILE A 184 -10.39 -3.03 2.55
C ILE A 184 -11.70 -3.33 3.25
N ILE A 185 -11.62 -4.02 4.38
CA ILE A 185 -12.79 -4.42 5.16
C ILE A 185 -12.59 -3.94 6.58
N GLU A 186 -13.55 -3.19 7.09
CA GLU A 186 -13.52 -2.66 8.46
C GLU A 186 -14.46 -3.46 9.36
N TYR A 187 -13.95 -3.76 10.56
CA TYR A 187 -14.66 -4.50 11.59
C TYR A 187 -14.69 -3.66 12.87
N PRO A 188 -15.85 -3.13 13.26
CA PRO A 188 -16.00 -2.46 14.55
C PRO A 188 -16.06 -3.50 15.68
N PHE A 189 -15.34 -3.23 16.77
CA PHE A 189 -15.28 -4.05 17.98
C PHE A 189 -15.39 -3.18 19.22
N ASP A 190 -16.40 -3.43 20.05
CA ASP A 190 -16.60 -2.71 21.30
C ASP A 190 -15.88 -3.42 22.45
N LEU A 191 -14.75 -2.88 22.88
CA LEU A 191 -14.00 -3.37 24.05
C LEU A 191 -14.28 -2.46 25.25
N LYS A 192 -15.34 -2.80 25.98
CA LYS A 192 -15.79 -2.12 27.22
C LYS A 192 -16.08 -0.64 27.04
N THR A 193 -15.05 0.21 27.11
CA THR A 193 -15.13 1.67 27.11
C THR A 193 -14.48 2.30 25.87
N VAL A 194 -13.80 1.50 25.04
CA VAL A 194 -13.11 1.94 23.82
C VAL A 194 -13.65 1.16 22.64
N ILE A 195 -13.97 1.86 21.55
CA ILE A 195 -14.39 1.26 20.29
C ILE A 195 -13.13 1.08 19.45
N PHE A 196 -12.80 -0.16 19.10
CA PHE A 196 -11.72 -0.46 18.17
C PHE A 196 -12.29 -0.70 16.78
N ARG A 197 -11.69 -0.06 15.78
CA ARG A 197 -11.97 -0.34 14.37
C ARG A 197 -10.79 -1.08 13.78
N LEU A 198 -10.94 -2.39 13.58
CA LEU A 198 -9.94 -3.20 12.90
C LEU A 198 -10.13 -3.10 11.40
N VAL A 199 -9.05 -2.82 10.69
CA VAL A 199 -9.05 -2.74 9.23
C VAL A 199 -8.23 -3.92 8.68
N ASP A 200 -8.90 -4.84 7.97
CA ASP A 200 -8.26 -5.92 7.22
C ASP A 200 -8.07 -5.48 5.77
N VAL A 201 -6.88 -5.72 5.23
CA VAL A 201 -6.54 -5.41 3.85
C VAL A 201 -5.94 -6.63 3.15
N GLY A 202 -6.15 -6.72 1.84
CA GLY A 202 -5.55 -7.78 1.03
C GLY A 202 -4.02 -7.77 1.10
N GLY A 203 -3.41 -8.92 1.41
CA GLY A 203 -1.94 -9.04 1.61
C GLY A 203 -1.10 -9.17 0.33
N GLN A 204 -1.74 -9.54 -0.77
CA GLN A 204 -1.10 -9.77 -2.06
C GLN A 204 -0.62 -8.47 -2.70
N ARG A 205 0.43 -8.53 -3.52
CA ARG A 205 1.03 -7.32 -4.13
C ARG A 205 0.02 -6.47 -4.91
N SER A 206 -0.92 -7.12 -5.60
CA SER A 206 -2.01 -6.46 -6.35
C SER A 206 -2.90 -5.58 -5.45
N GLU A 207 -3.12 -6.01 -4.21
CA GLU A 207 -4.01 -5.37 -3.24
C GLU A 207 -3.33 -4.27 -2.42
N ARG A 208 -1.99 -4.30 -2.30
CA ARG A 208 -1.25 -3.33 -1.47
C ARG A 208 -1.41 -1.89 -1.92
N ARG A 209 -1.67 -1.66 -3.21
CA ARG A 209 -1.96 -0.34 -3.76
C ARG A 209 -3.20 0.31 -3.14
N LYS A 210 -4.15 -0.51 -2.65
CA LYS A 210 -5.36 -0.03 -1.98
C LYS A 210 -5.12 0.39 -0.52
N TRP A 211 -4.00 0.00 0.08
CA TRP A 211 -3.77 0.20 1.51
C TRP A 211 -3.77 1.68 1.92
N ILE A 212 -3.28 2.56 1.05
CA ILE A 212 -3.23 4.00 1.29
C ILE A 212 -4.61 4.57 1.68
N HIS A 213 -5.72 4.00 1.19
CA HIS A 213 -7.08 4.47 1.50
C HIS A 213 -7.49 4.27 2.97
N CYS A 214 -6.69 3.54 3.76
CA CYS A 214 -6.96 3.34 5.18
C CYS A 214 -5.84 3.83 6.10
N PHE A 215 -4.85 4.58 5.59
CA PHE A 215 -3.71 5.05 6.39
C PHE A 215 -4.00 6.29 7.24
N GLU A 216 -5.11 6.97 7.00
CA GLU A 216 -5.50 8.12 7.82
C GLU A 216 -5.90 7.69 9.24
N ARG A 217 -5.37 8.45 10.22
CA ARG A 217 -5.72 8.38 11.65
C ARG A 217 -5.58 6.98 12.25
N VAL A 218 -4.58 6.21 11.81
CA VAL A 218 -4.27 4.89 12.37
C VAL A 218 -3.62 5.05 13.74
N THR A 219 -4.25 4.48 14.78
CA THR A 219 -3.69 4.49 16.15
C THR A 219 -2.53 3.50 16.26
N SER A 220 -2.72 2.29 15.72
CA SER A 220 -1.72 1.23 15.80
C SER A 220 -1.74 0.36 14.56
N ILE A 221 -0.56 -0.13 14.18
CA ILE A 221 -0.37 -1.12 13.13
C ILE A 221 -0.09 -2.46 13.78
N ILE A 222 -0.83 -3.48 13.37
CA ILE A 222 -0.56 -4.87 13.71
C ILE A 222 -0.02 -5.52 12.44
N PHE A 223 1.28 -5.76 12.40
CA PHE A 223 1.95 -6.36 11.26
C PHE A 223 2.13 -7.86 11.47
N LEU A 224 1.63 -8.70 10.56
CA LEU A 224 1.70 -10.15 10.68
C LEU A 224 2.75 -10.72 9.72
N VAL A 225 3.62 -11.57 10.26
CA VAL A 225 4.62 -12.34 9.53
C VAL A 225 4.36 -13.81 9.75
N ALA A 226 4.26 -14.59 8.67
CA ALA A 226 4.19 -16.04 8.78
C ALA A 226 5.61 -16.63 8.85
N LEU A 227 5.95 -17.19 10.01
CA LEU A 227 7.27 -17.78 10.26
C LEU A 227 7.56 -19.00 9.39
N SER A 228 6.53 -19.78 9.06
CA SER A 228 6.65 -21.02 8.29
C SER A 228 6.96 -20.82 6.80
N GLU A 229 7.06 -19.57 6.33
CA GLU A 229 7.24 -19.21 4.91
C GLU A 229 8.71 -18.94 4.54
N TYR A 230 9.66 -19.22 5.45
CA TYR A 230 11.09 -18.98 5.25
C TYR A 230 11.71 -19.78 4.08
N ASP A 231 11.11 -20.91 3.70
CA ASP A 231 11.57 -21.80 2.63
C ASP A 231 10.61 -21.80 1.41
N GLN A 232 9.72 -20.80 1.33
CA GLN A 232 8.70 -20.70 0.29
C GLN A 232 8.92 -19.48 -0.60
N VAL A 233 8.42 -19.57 -1.83
CA VAL A 233 8.43 -18.48 -2.82
C VAL A 233 7.03 -17.85 -2.96
N LEU A 234 6.98 -16.59 -3.39
CA LEU A 234 5.72 -15.88 -3.59
C LEU A 234 4.84 -16.56 -4.64
N TYR A 235 3.53 -16.41 -4.48
CA TYR A 235 2.58 -16.83 -5.50
C TYR A 235 2.75 -15.99 -6.78
N GLU A 236 3.04 -14.70 -6.62
CA GLU A 236 3.18 -13.74 -7.70
C GLU A 236 4.57 -13.77 -8.38
N SER A 237 5.58 -14.38 -7.76
CA SER A 237 6.95 -14.42 -8.29
C SER A 237 7.73 -15.61 -7.73
N ALA A 238 8.15 -16.52 -8.61
CA ALA A 238 8.84 -17.75 -8.24
C ALA A 238 10.27 -17.54 -7.70
N ASN A 239 10.86 -16.35 -7.90
CA ASN A 239 12.25 -16.07 -7.52
C ASN A 239 12.37 -15.31 -6.19
N VAL A 240 11.24 -14.92 -5.58
CA VAL A 240 11.24 -14.09 -4.36
C VAL A 240 10.80 -14.93 -3.17
N ASN A 241 11.66 -15.03 -2.16
CA ASN A 241 11.35 -15.68 -0.90
C ASN A 241 10.24 -14.91 -0.14
N ARG A 242 9.25 -15.63 0.40
CA ARG A 242 8.09 -15.03 1.08
C ARG A 242 8.45 -14.28 2.37
N LEU A 243 9.42 -14.79 3.14
CA LEU A 243 9.85 -14.14 4.38
C LEU A 243 10.70 -12.90 4.08
N GLU A 244 11.55 -12.92 3.05
CA GLU A 244 12.24 -11.71 2.58
C GLU A 244 11.28 -10.64 2.07
N GLU A 245 10.24 -11.03 1.32
CA GLU A 245 9.17 -10.11 0.93
C GLU A 245 8.49 -9.49 2.16
N SER A 246 8.26 -10.30 3.20
CA SER A 246 7.65 -9.82 4.45
C SER A 246 8.55 -8.83 5.18
N LYS A 247 9.88 -9.06 5.18
CA LYS A 247 10.89 -8.13 5.72
C LYS A 247 10.94 -6.83 4.92
N ALA A 248 10.97 -6.91 3.59
CA ALA A 248 10.98 -5.74 2.71
C ALA A 248 9.71 -4.90 2.92
N LEU A 249 8.54 -5.54 2.95
CA LEU A 249 7.27 -4.88 3.21
C LEU A 249 7.24 -4.23 4.60
N PHE A 250 7.67 -4.94 5.65
CA PHE A 250 7.74 -4.39 7.00
C PHE A 250 8.63 -3.14 7.05
N THR A 251 9.80 -3.21 6.40
CA THR A 251 10.73 -2.07 6.28
C THR A 251 10.05 -0.87 5.62
N THR A 252 9.34 -1.08 4.50
CA THR A 252 8.57 -0.01 3.86
C THR A 252 7.51 0.58 4.79
N ILE A 253 6.75 -0.26 5.52
CA ILE A 253 5.70 0.20 6.43
C ILE A 253 6.27 1.06 7.56
N ILE A 254 7.35 0.63 8.22
CA ILE A 254 7.95 1.41 9.32
C ILE A 254 8.58 2.73 8.85
N THR A 255 8.95 2.82 7.56
CA THR A 255 9.51 4.06 6.98
C THR A 255 8.44 5.06 6.53
N TYR A 256 7.16 4.67 6.44
CA TYR A 256 6.13 5.57 5.95
C TYR A 256 5.89 6.75 6.93
N PRO A 257 5.93 8.01 6.45
CA PRO A 257 5.68 9.18 7.29
C PRO A 257 4.30 9.16 7.97
N TRP A 258 3.30 8.58 7.29
CA TRP A 258 1.93 8.40 7.80
C TRP A 258 1.86 7.69 9.15
N PHE A 259 2.88 6.92 9.50
CA PHE A 259 2.89 6.02 10.67
C PHE A 259 3.91 6.39 11.73
N GLN A 260 4.57 7.55 11.63
CA GLN A 260 5.56 7.98 12.63
C GLN A 260 4.97 8.10 14.04
N GLU A 261 3.70 8.49 14.15
CA GLU A 261 2.98 8.60 15.43
C GLU A 261 2.21 7.33 15.80
N SER A 262 2.11 6.35 14.88
CA SER A 262 1.37 5.11 15.10
C SER A 262 2.21 4.10 15.86
N SER A 263 1.62 3.39 16.85
CA SER A 263 2.33 2.30 17.53
C SER A 263 2.39 1.05 16.64
N ILE A 264 3.54 0.36 16.59
CA ILE A 264 3.71 -0.83 15.74
C ILE A 264 3.81 -2.08 16.60
N ILE A 265 3.01 -3.10 16.28
CA ILE A 265 2.98 -4.40 16.94
C ILE A 265 3.29 -5.47 15.90
N LEU A 266 4.36 -6.24 16.11
CA LEU A 266 4.76 -7.32 15.21
C LEU A 266 4.27 -8.67 15.75
N PHE A 267 3.50 -9.39 14.93
CA PHE A 267 3.04 -10.74 15.21
C PHE A 267 3.78 -11.74 14.35
N LEU A 268 4.56 -12.61 15.00
CA LEU A 268 5.22 -13.75 14.38
C LEU A 268 4.27 -14.95 14.45
N ASN A 269 3.51 -15.15 13.38
CA ASN A 269 2.43 -16.13 13.27
C ASN A 269 2.93 -17.46 12.68
N LYS A 270 2.12 -18.51 12.78
CA LYS A 270 2.42 -19.88 12.29
C LYS A 270 3.65 -20.50 12.95
N ALA A 271 3.87 -20.22 14.23
CA ALA A 271 5.00 -20.75 15.00
C ALA A 271 4.92 -22.27 15.17
N ASP A 272 3.71 -22.82 15.26
CA ASP A 272 3.42 -24.26 15.25
C ASP A 272 3.93 -24.95 13.98
N LEU A 273 3.71 -24.32 12.82
CA LEU A 273 4.20 -24.84 11.54
C LEU A 273 5.72 -24.66 11.38
N LEU A 274 6.30 -23.60 11.95
CA LEU A 274 7.76 -23.46 12.02
C LEU A 274 8.38 -24.59 12.85
N GLU A 275 7.79 -24.91 14.00
CA GLU A 275 8.27 -25.97 14.89
C GLU A 275 8.27 -27.34 14.19
N GLU A 276 7.26 -27.67 13.38
CA GLU A 276 7.26 -28.90 12.56
C GLU A 276 8.33 -28.85 11.46
N LYS A 277 8.46 -27.71 10.77
CA LYS A 277 9.27 -27.59 9.54
C LYS A 277 10.78 -27.53 9.79
N ILE A 278 11.21 -26.95 10.91
CA ILE A 278 12.63 -26.71 11.20
C ILE A 278 13.45 -28.01 11.31
N TYR A 279 12.81 -29.15 11.56
CA TYR A 279 13.47 -30.46 11.62
C TYR A 279 13.91 -31.01 10.26
N HIS A 280 13.32 -30.52 9.16
CA HIS A 280 13.53 -31.09 7.81
C HIS A 280 13.92 -30.05 6.75
N SER A 281 13.85 -28.75 7.07
CA SER A 281 14.20 -27.64 6.18
C SER A 281 15.06 -26.66 6.98
N ASN A 282 16.37 -26.61 6.71
CA ASN A 282 17.29 -25.80 7.51
C ASN A 282 17.15 -24.31 7.15
N LEU A 283 17.03 -23.45 8.16
CA LEU A 283 16.92 -22.00 7.98
C LEU A 283 18.17 -21.39 7.33
N ALA A 284 19.36 -21.94 7.61
CA ALA A 284 20.64 -21.45 7.09
C ALA A 284 20.76 -21.56 5.56
N ASP A 285 20.07 -22.52 4.95
CA ASP A 285 20.05 -22.69 3.49
C ASP A 285 19.38 -21.52 2.77
N TYR A 286 18.43 -20.85 3.44
CA TYR A 286 17.67 -19.71 2.90
C TYR A 286 18.16 -18.37 3.45
N PHE A 287 18.71 -18.35 4.66
CA PHE A 287 19.25 -17.17 5.33
C PHE A 287 20.67 -17.44 5.83
N PRO A 288 21.69 -17.33 4.96
CA PRO A 288 23.08 -17.70 5.29
C PRO A 288 23.71 -16.89 6.44
N ALA A 289 23.17 -15.69 6.72
CA ALA A 289 23.58 -14.87 7.86
C ALA A 289 23.14 -15.46 9.22
N PHE A 290 22.27 -16.46 9.23
CA PHE A 290 21.84 -17.14 10.45
C PHE A 290 22.94 -18.05 10.98
N THR A 291 23.48 -17.72 12.14
CA THR A 291 24.58 -18.45 12.80
C THR A 291 24.12 -19.37 13.93
N GLY A 292 22.80 -19.54 14.09
CA GLY A 292 22.23 -20.42 15.12
C GLY A 292 22.55 -21.89 14.84
N MET A 293 22.70 -22.69 15.90
CA MET A 293 23.03 -24.11 15.78
C MET A 293 21.92 -24.89 15.07
N ASP A 294 22.31 -25.73 14.12
CA ASP A 294 21.43 -26.63 13.40
C ASP A 294 20.95 -27.78 14.33
N LEU A 295 19.68 -27.77 14.70
CA LEU A 295 19.08 -28.76 15.60
C LEU A 295 19.12 -30.18 15.02
N ALA A 296 19.26 -30.33 13.69
CA ALA A 296 19.39 -31.63 13.03
C ALA A 296 20.66 -32.40 13.48
N SER A 297 21.72 -31.67 13.88
CA SER A 297 23.00 -32.24 14.29
C SER A 297 22.97 -32.97 15.66
N HIS A 298 21.98 -32.69 16.52
CA HIS A 298 21.84 -33.35 17.81
C HIS A 298 21.13 -34.70 17.76
N SER A 299 20.33 -34.99 16.72
CA SER A 299 19.64 -36.29 16.59
C SER A 299 20.58 -37.48 16.36
N LYS A 300 21.84 -37.22 15.95
CA LYS A 300 22.85 -38.27 15.69
C LYS A 300 23.87 -38.47 16.83
N THR A 301 23.83 -37.68 17.91
CA THR A 301 24.84 -37.74 18.99
C THR A 301 24.30 -37.86 20.41
N THR A 302 22.98 -37.97 20.61
CA THR A 302 22.42 -38.28 21.94
C THR A 302 21.69 -39.63 21.93
N SER A 303 22.44 -40.73 21.85
CA SER A 303 21.96 -42.04 22.31
C SER A 303 22.56 -42.46 23.66
N GLU A 304 23.38 -41.64 24.31
CA GLU A 304 23.86 -41.92 25.66
C GLU A 304 23.93 -40.63 26.50
N GLY A 305 23.07 -40.55 27.53
CA GLY A 305 23.26 -39.68 28.69
C GLY A 305 22.69 -38.26 28.59
N ALA A 306 21.39 -38.08 28.89
CA ALA A 306 20.87 -36.84 29.47
C ALA A 306 19.48 -37.06 30.12
N GLU A 307 19.43 -37.82 31.22
CA GLU A 307 18.38 -37.61 32.22
C GLU A 307 18.59 -36.23 32.87
N GLY A 308 17.55 -35.39 32.87
CA GLY A 308 17.50 -34.18 33.69
C GLY A 308 17.75 -32.85 32.97
N ARG A 309 16.77 -32.38 32.20
CA ARG A 309 16.60 -30.94 31.97
C ARG A 309 15.13 -30.55 32.20
N PRO A 310 14.83 -29.59 33.09
CA PRO A 310 13.46 -29.15 33.30
C PRO A 310 12.98 -28.34 32.09
N ALA A 311 11.71 -28.54 31.72
CA ALA A 311 11.06 -27.81 30.64
C ALA A 311 11.03 -26.28 30.93
N PRO A 312 11.15 -25.42 29.90
CA PRO A 312 10.99 -23.98 30.09
C PRO A 312 9.53 -23.66 30.47
N PRO A 313 9.28 -22.64 31.31
CA PRO A 313 7.94 -22.36 31.80
C PRO A 313 7.05 -21.79 30.68
N ASN A 314 5.95 -22.49 30.37
CA ASN A 314 4.94 -22.09 29.37
C ASN A 314 3.94 -21.03 29.87
N SER A 315 4.27 -20.24 30.88
CA SER A 315 3.43 -19.11 31.30
C SER A 315 4.20 -18.15 32.20
N LEU A 316 4.07 -16.85 31.92
CA LEU A 316 4.40 -15.77 32.85
C LEU A 316 3.31 -15.72 33.92
N PRO A 317 3.61 -15.94 35.22
CA PRO A 317 2.62 -15.70 36.26
C PRO A 317 2.50 -14.19 36.49
N LEU A 318 1.36 -13.63 36.11
CA LEU A 318 0.93 -12.31 36.55
C LEU A 318 0.51 -12.39 38.02
N GLN A 319 1.46 -12.24 38.94
CA GLN A 319 1.14 -11.97 40.33
C GLN A 319 2.10 -10.94 40.92
N GLY A 320 1.57 -9.73 41.10
CA GLY A 320 2.26 -8.65 41.80
C GLY A 320 2.33 -8.95 43.29
N ALA A 321 3.54 -8.88 43.84
CA ALA A 321 3.77 -8.55 45.25
C ALA A 321 4.34 -7.12 45.31
N PRO A 322 3.98 -6.31 46.33
CA PRO A 322 4.21 -4.88 46.32
C PRO A 322 5.61 -4.53 46.83
N GLY A 323 6.32 -3.70 46.08
CA GLY A 323 7.51 -2.98 46.56
C GLY A 323 8.84 -3.44 45.97
N GLY A 324 9.31 -2.74 44.93
CA GLY A 324 10.69 -2.83 44.43
C GLY A 324 10.83 -2.25 43.01
N PRO A 325 11.80 -1.36 42.72
CA PRO A 325 11.90 -0.70 41.41
C PRO A 325 12.55 -1.62 40.37
N SER A 326 11.83 -1.96 39.29
CA SER A 326 12.38 -2.71 38.15
C SER A 326 13.23 -1.80 37.26
N GLN A 327 14.55 -1.98 37.28
CA GLN A 327 15.47 -1.42 36.30
C GLN A 327 15.32 -2.13 34.95
N ARG A 328 14.98 -1.38 33.89
CA ARG A 328 15.05 -1.85 32.50
C ARG A 328 16.52 -1.99 32.08
N LYS A 329 16.98 -3.22 31.80
CA LYS A 329 18.28 -3.45 31.14
C LYS A 329 18.13 -3.20 29.63
N LYS A 330 18.79 -2.15 29.14
CA LYS A 330 18.93 -1.80 27.72
C LYS A 330 20.18 -2.52 27.20
N LEU A 331 20.03 -3.43 26.24
CA LEU A 331 21.14 -4.05 25.52
C LEU A 331 21.43 -3.24 24.26
N SER A 332 22.69 -2.80 24.10
CA SER A 332 23.20 -2.08 22.93
C SER A 332 23.65 -3.07 21.85
N ALA A 333 23.32 -2.77 20.59
CA ALA A 333 23.71 -3.58 19.43
C ALA A 333 25.20 -3.36 19.06
N PRO A 334 25.92 -4.37 18.51
CA PRO A 334 27.29 -4.21 18.02
C PRO A 334 27.33 -3.54 16.63
N CYS A 335 28.41 -2.82 16.36
CA CYS A 335 28.71 -2.18 15.07
C CYS A 335 29.05 -3.21 13.99
N ILE A 336 28.45 -3.05 12.80
CA ILE A 336 28.76 -3.85 11.60
C ILE A 336 29.51 -2.95 10.61
N SER A 337 30.75 -3.33 10.30
CA SER A 337 31.56 -2.75 9.23
C SER A 337 31.29 -3.50 7.92
N LEU A 338 30.88 -2.80 6.88
CA LEU A 338 30.72 -3.35 5.53
C LEU A 338 31.92 -2.95 4.68
N SER A 339 32.74 -3.92 4.31
CA SER A 339 33.73 -3.83 3.24
C SER A 339 33.13 -4.42 1.97
N LEU A 340 32.95 -3.57 0.96
CA LEU A 340 32.55 -3.91 -0.40
C LEU A 340 33.77 -4.39 -1.18
N ASP A 341 33.70 -5.57 -1.80
CA ASP A 341 34.61 -5.98 -2.86
C ASP A 341 33.82 -6.45 -4.09
N GLN A 342 34.40 -6.11 -5.24
CA GLN A 342 33.90 -6.21 -6.60
C GLN A 342 34.01 -7.62 -7.19
N SER A 343 33.15 -7.97 -8.14
CA SER A 343 33.55 -8.75 -9.32
C SER A 343 32.50 -8.71 -10.43
N GLU A 344 33.01 -8.64 -11.65
CA GLU A 344 32.39 -8.31 -12.94
C GLU A 344 31.74 -9.51 -13.68
N ASP A 345 30.91 -9.15 -14.67
CA ASP A 345 30.64 -9.75 -15.99
C ASP A 345 30.41 -11.28 -16.17
N ASP A 346 29.30 -11.64 -16.84
CA ASP A 346 29.39 -12.04 -18.27
C ASP A 346 28.03 -12.21 -18.96
N ALA A 347 28.06 -11.95 -20.27
CA ALA A 347 26.96 -11.77 -21.21
C ALA A 347 26.26 -13.06 -21.69
N LEU A 348 25.05 -12.93 -22.26
CA LEU A 348 24.72 -13.28 -23.66
C LEU A 348 23.20 -13.17 -23.93
N GLU A 349 22.85 -12.38 -24.95
CA GLU A 349 21.53 -12.28 -25.57
C GLU A 349 21.25 -13.46 -26.52
N THR A 350 19.97 -13.69 -26.83
CA THR A 350 19.50 -13.74 -28.24
C THR A 350 17.97 -13.53 -28.32
N PRO A 351 17.45 -13.07 -29.48
CA PRO A 351 16.32 -12.15 -29.57
C PRO A 351 15.07 -12.77 -30.25
N ASP A 352 13.92 -12.14 -30.04
CA ASP A 352 12.89 -11.82 -31.06
C ASP A 352 11.54 -11.57 -30.37
N ASP A 353 11.09 -10.31 -30.39
CA ASP A 353 9.82 -9.94 -31.02
C ASP A 353 9.73 -8.42 -31.10
N LEU A 354 9.89 -7.95 -32.34
CA LEU A 354 9.79 -6.58 -32.79
C LEU A 354 8.33 -6.12 -32.74
N ASP A 355 8.05 -5.06 -31.97
CA ASP A 355 6.98 -4.12 -32.27
C ASP A 355 7.59 -2.71 -32.39
N ILE A 356 7.43 -2.16 -33.59
CA ILE A 356 8.09 -0.98 -34.15
C ILE A 356 7.83 0.26 -33.29
N ASN A 357 8.90 0.87 -32.78
CA ASN A 357 8.88 2.19 -32.15
C ASN A 357 8.90 3.26 -33.25
N VAL A 358 7.83 4.03 -33.41
CA VAL A 358 7.72 5.11 -34.42
C VAL A 358 8.07 6.47 -33.79
N ASP A 359 9.09 6.52 -32.92
CA ASP A 359 9.55 7.78 -32.31
C ASP A 359 11.06 8.04 -32.49
N ASP A 360 11.76 7.23 -33.29
CA ASP A 360 13.15 7.52 -33.71
C ASP A 360 13.15 8.15 -35.12
N LEU A 361 12.75 9.41 -35.19
CA LEU A 361 13.16 10.31 -36.26
C LEU A 361 13.89 11.48 -35.60
N ASP A 362 15.21 11.35 -35.53
CA ASP A 362 16.10 12.48 -35.36
C ASP A 362 15.89 13.46 -36.52
N THR A 363 15.56 14.70 -36.19
CA THR A 363 15.81 15.86 -37.05
C THR A 363 16.77 16.81 -36.32
N PRO A 364 17.65 17.50 -37.07
CA PRO A 364 18.91 18.02 -36.54
C PRO A 364 18.70 19.18 -35.56
N ASP A 365 19.56 19.21 -34.54
CA ASP A 365 19.94 20.43 -33.84
C ASP A 365 20.52 21.42 -34.88
N ASP A 366 19.87 22.58 -35.00
CA ASP A 366 20.44 23.89 -35.38
C ASP A 366 19.30 24.84 -35.80
N ALA A 367 18.76 25.61 -34.83
CA ALA A 367 18.11 26.89 -35.10
C ALA A 367 18.02 27.77 -33.85
N ASP A 368 18.66 28.94 -33.96
CA ASP A 368 18.36 30.21 -33.31
C ASP A 368 18.96 30.51 -31.91
N TYR A 369 20.24 30.85 -31.98
CA TYR A 369 20.74 32.16 -31.54
C TYR A 369 19.71 33.29 -31.76
N LEU A 370 19.08 33.80 -30.70
CA LEU A 370 18.54 35.16 -30.67
C LEU A 370 18.77 35.78 -29.29
N ASP A 371 19.83 36.59 -29.29
CA ASP A 371 20.20 37.62 -28.33
C ASP A 371 19.05 38.62 -28.16
N TYR A 372 18.64 38.87 -26.92
CA TYR A 372 17.98 40.12 -26.54
C TYR A 372 18.78 40.73 -25.39
N THR A 373 19.72 41.58 -25.79
CA THR A 373 20.30 42.64 -24.98
C THR A 373 19.19 43.44 -24.30
N ASP A 374 19.19 43.44 -22.98
CA ASP A 374 18.42 44.33 -22.12
C ASP A 374 19.06 45.73 -22.21
N ASN A 375 18.39 46.65 -22.89
CA ASN A 375 18.77 48.06 -22.91
C ASN A 375 18.16 48.72 -21.67
N GLU A 376 19.05 49.20 -20.79
CA GLU A 376 18.76 50.17 -19.75
C GLU A 376 17.93 51.35 -20.29
N LEU A 377 16.82 51.67 -19.62
CA LEU A 377 16.26 53.02 -19.60
C LEU A 377 15.80 53.34 -18.17
N ASP A 378 16.62 54.19 -17.59
CA ASP A 378 16.62 54.85 -16.29
C ASP A 378 15.35 55.66 -16.02
N TRP A 379 14.86 55.58 -14.78
CA TRP A 379 14.01 56.60 -14.14
C TRP A 379 14.29 56.62 -12.63
N ASP A 380 15.08 57.61 -12.20
CA ASP A 380 15.19 58.18 -10.84
C ASP A 380 13.80 58.37 -10.19
N GLU A 381 13.52 58.06 -8.90
CA GLU A 381 13.89 58.71 -7.61
C GLU A 381 12.99 58.07 -6.49
N PRO A 382 13.08 58.36 -5.15
CA PRO A 382 14.17 58.74 -4.25
C PRO A 382 14.33 57.75 -3.03
N PRO A 383 15.30 57.92 -2.10
CA PRO A 383 15.64 56.92 -1.10
C PRO A 383 14.96 57.14 0.26
N THR A 384 14.56 56.08 0.98
CA THR A 384 14.43 56.07 2.45
C THR A 384 14.20 54.64 3.01
N GLY A 385 14.95 54.28 4.04
CA GLY A 385 14.54 53.26 5.03
C GLY A 385 15.29 51.92 5.03
N GLU A 386 16.43 51.88 5.74
CA GLU A 386 17.01 50.76 6.49
C GLU A 386 16.71 49.30 6.04
N LYS A 387 17.68 48.67 5.35
CA LYS A 387 17.77 47.20 5.24
C LYS A 387 18.48 46.64 6.49
N GLU A 388 17.75 45.86 7.28
CA GLU A 388 18.33 44.97 8.29
C GLU A 388 19.25 43.93 7.64
N MET A 389 20.44 43.79 8.20
CA MET A 389 21.50 42.90 7.74
C MET A 389 21.28 41.51 8.36
N CYS A 390 20.79 40.53 7.58
CA CYS A 390 20.76 39.13 8.01
C CYS A 390 22.15 38.49 7.87
N LYS A 391 22.58 37.79 8.93
CA LYS A 391 23.91 37.20 9.11
C LYS A 391 24.13 35.98 8.19
N PRO A 392 25.38 35.70 7.76
CA PRO A 392 25.68 34.50 6.99
C PRO A 392 25.48 33.24 7.84
N ILE A 393 24.96 32.19 7.19
CA ILE A 393 24.72 30.85 7.75
C ILE A 393 26.09 30.21 8.09
N PRO A 394 26.25 29.50 9.23
CA PRO A 394 27.50 28.85 9.59
C PRO A 394 27.89 27.77 8.58
N THR A 395 29.17 27.72 8.21
CA THR A 395 29.74 26.66 7.38
C THR A 395 29.67 25.32 8.11
N CYS A 396 28.95 24.37 7.50
CA CYS A 396 28.76 23.00 7.95
C CYS A 396 30.10 22.23 7.99
N SER A 397 30.37 21.53 9.09
CA SER A 397 31.53 20.64 9.25
C SER A 397 31.20 19.21 8.81
N THR A 398 32.19 18.50 8.26
CA THR A 398 32.18 17.12 7.71
C THR A 398 31.65 16.00 8.63
N GLU A 399 31.20 16.32 9.85
CA GLU A 399 30.49 15.41 10.75
C GLU A 399 28.96 15.42 10.57
N GLU A 400 28.36 16.51 10.04
CA GLU A 400 26.92 16.57 9.73
C GLU A 400 26.56 15.78 8.45
N GLU A 401 27.48 15.69 7.48
CA GLU A 401 27.31 14.87 6.25
C GLU A 401 27.17 13.37 6.53
N ARG A 402 27.69 12.86 7.65
CA ARG A 402 27.59 11.43 8.02
C ARG A 402 26.23 11.04 8.62
N GLN A 403 25.43 12.00 9.09
CA GLN A 403 24.06 11.75 9.56
C GLN A 403 23.01 11.91 8.45
N ASP A 404 23.32 12.63 7.36
CA ASP A 404 22.39 12.93 6.26
C ASP A 404 22.13 11.74 5.30
N GLY A 405 22.89 10.64 5.39
CA GLY A 405 22.68 9.44 4.57
C GLY A 405 21.33 8.72 4.76
N ASN A 406 20.59 9.06 5.82
CA ASN A 406 19.26 8.49 6.15
C ASN A 406 18.07 9.31 5.60
N LEU A 407 18.28 10.47 4.97
CA LEU A 407 17.21 11.29 4.39
C LEU A 407 17.10 11.17 2.86
N CYS A 408 17.84 10.25 2.25
CA CYS A 408 17.72 9.91 0.83
C CYS A 408 16.74 8.76 0.63
N ARG A 409 15.67 8.99 -0.13
CA ARG A 409 14.71 7.96 -0.55
C ARG A 409 15.11 7.40 -1.91
N ALA A 410 15.45 6.12 -1.96
CA ALA A 410 15.64 5.41 -3.23
C ALA A 410 14.27 5.12 -3.88
N VAL A 411 14.15 5.39 -5.18
CA VAL A 411 12.97 5.10 -6.00
C VAL A 411 13.42 4.51 -7.33
N VAL A 412 12.68 3.54 -7.86
CA VAL A 412 12.93 3.00 -9.19
C VAL A 412 11.89 3.61 -10.12
N ILE A 413 12.34 4.34 -11.15
CA ILE A 413 11.47 4.95 -12.17
C ILE A 413 11.92 4.37 -13.52
N GLY A 414 11.05 3.60 -14.16
CA GLY A 414 11.44 2.77 -15.30
C GLY A 414 12.41 1.66 -14.88
N GLU A 415 13.60 1.64 -15.47
CA GLU A 415 14.67 0.66 -15.16
C GLU A 415 15.81 1.24 -14.33
N GLN A 416 15.73 2.53 -13.97
CA GLN A 416 16.80 3.24 -13.27
C GLN A 416 16.44 3.50 -11.80
N GLU A 417 17.42 3.31 -10.92
CA GLU A 417 17.33 3.70 -9.51
C GLU A 417 17.73 5.18 -9.35
N HIS A 418 16.81 5.98 -8.83
CA HIS A 418 17.03 7.37 -8.49
C HIS A 418 17.02 7.56 -6.97
N ARG A 419 17.82 8.51 -6.48
CA ARG A 419 17.83 8.89 -5.06
C ARG A 419 17.23 10.28 -4.89
N ILE A 420 16.25 10.39 -4.01
CA ILE A 420 15.56 11.63 -3.70
C ILE A 420 16.05 12.14 -2.35
N ASN A 421 16.63 13.34 -2.32
CA ASN A 421 16.94 14.02 -1.08
C ASN A 421 15.63 14.57 -0.49
N MET A 422 15.12 13.94 0.57
CA MET A 422 13.83 14.31 1.17
C MET A 422 13.89 15.62 1.96
N LYS A 423 15.08 16.03 2.42
CA LYS A 423 15.32 17.22 3.24
C LYS A 423 15.08 18.49 2.44
N ILE A 424 15.63 18.56 1.23
CA ILE A 424 15.54 19.77 0.39
C ILE A 424 14.11 19.98 -0.17
N ILE A 425 13.33 18.90 -0.30
CA ILE A 425 11.96 18.98 -0.85
C ILE A 425 10.88 19.04 0.23
N GLU A 426 11.21 18.83 1.52
CA GLU A 426 10.26 18.80 2.64
C GLU A 426 9.23 19.96 2.61
N PRO A 427 9.63 21.24 2.36
CA PRO A 427 8.68 22.35 2.33
C PRO A 427 7.66 22.28 1.16
N TYR A 428 8.00 21.54 0.11
CA TYR A 428 7.28 21.52 -1.17
C TYR A 428 6.49 20.23 -1.40
N GLN A 429 6.57 19.24 -0.52
CA GLN A 429 5.88 17.94 -0.67
C GLN A 429 4.35 18.06 -0.80
N ARG A 430 3.77 19.16 -0.35
CA ARG A 430 2.34 19.49 -0.48
C ARG A 430 1.90 19.81 -1.91
N VAL A 431 2.84 19.88 -2.86
CA VAL A 431 2.56 20.12 -4.29
C VAL A 431 1.67 19.03 -4.89
N ILE A 432 1.71 17.81 -4.37
CA ILE A 432 0.88 16.69 -4.83
C ILE A 432 0.03 16.15 -3.67
N SER A 433 -1.26 15.94 -3.92
CA SER A 433 -2.18 15.34 -2.98
C SER A 433 -3.23 14.47 -3.67
N HIS A 434 -3.88 13.60 -2.90
CA HIS A 434 -4.98 12.77 -3.38
C HIS A 434 -6.31 13.51 -3.18
N GLY A 435 -7.07 13.72 -4.25
CA GLY A 435 -8.34 14.46 -4.28
C GLY A 435 -9.60 13.60 -4.17
N GLY A 436 -9.47 12.31 -3.89
CA GLY A 436 -10.60 11.38 -3.83
C GLY A 436 -10.77 10.54 -5.10
N TYR A 437 -11.94 9.92 -5.28
CA TYR A 437 -12.23 9.04 -6.41
C TYR A 437 -13.42 9.54 -7.23
N TYR A 438 -13.35 9.32 -8.54
CA TYR A 438 -14.42 9.65 -9.47
C TYR A 438 -15.10 8.39 -10.03
N GLY A 439 -16.43 8.46 -10.21
CA GLY A 439 -17.27 7.35 -10.67
C GLY A 439 -17.57 6.34 -9.56
N ASN A 440 -17.57 5.05 -9.86
CA ASN A 440 -17.83 3.95 -8.90
C ASN A 440 -16.69 3.73 -7.88
N GLY A 441 -15.88 4.76 -7.57
CA GLY A 441 -14.75 4.68 -6.64
C GLY A 441 -13.46 4.06 -7.18
N VAL A 442 -13.34 3.90 -8.51
CA VAL A 442 -12.20 3.19 -9.14
C VAL A 442 -11.14 4.14 -9.71
N ASN A 443 -11.54 5.33 -10.17
CA ASN A 443 -10.59 6.27 -10.80
C ASN A 443 -10.08 7.30 -9.79
N ALA A 444 -8.77 7.34 -9.57
CA ALA A 444 -8.16 8.30 -8.65
C ALA A 444 -8.18 9.72 -9.21
N ILE A 445 -8.43 10.70 -8.34
CA ILE A 445 -8.25 12.12 -8.62
C ILE A 445 -6.97 12.56 -7.92
N ILE A 446 -6.03 13.11 -8.68
CA ILE A 446 -4.76 13.61 -8.15
C ILE A 446 -4.75 15.11 -8.31
N VAL A 447 -4.42 15.81 -7.23
CA VAL A 447 -4.37 17.26 -7.20
C VAL A 447 -2.90 17.68 -7.20
N PHE A 448 -2.54 18.48 -8.20
CA PHE A 448 -1.25 19.14 -8.27
C PHE A 448 -1.43 20.62 -7.99
N ALA A 449 -0.95 21.10 -6.86
CA ALA A 449 -1.10 22.47 -6.39
C ALA A 449 0.17 23.28 -6.66
N ALA A 450 0.17 24.03 -7.76
CA ALA A 450 1.33 24.77 -8.24
C ALA A 450 1.81 25.88 -7.29
N CYS A 451 0.93 26.37 -6.41
CA CYS A 451 1.28 27.39 -5.43
C CYS A 451 2.34 26.94 -4.41
N PHE A 452 2.53 25.62 -4.25
CA PHE A 452 3.57 25.03 -3.41
C PHE A 452 4.87 24.72 -4.16
N LEU A 453 5.03 25.15 -5.41
CA LEU A 453 6.32 25.05 -6.12
C LEU A 453 7.36 26.02 -5.53
N PRO A 454 8.66 25.65 -5.60
CA PRO A 454 9.75 26.54 -5.19
C PRO A 454 9.82 27.80 -6.06
N ASP A 455 10.47 28.83 -5.52
CA ASP A 455 10.70 30.09 -6.21
C ASP A 455 12.01 30.03 -7.01
N SER A 456 12.03 30.57 -8.24
CA SER A 456 13.22 30.56 -9.11
C SER A 456 14.40 31.31 -8.51
N ASP A 457 14.13 32.21 -7.57
CA ASP A 457 15.15 33.03 -6.89
C ASP A 457 15.90 32.24 -5.79
N SER A 458 15.60 30.95 -5.60
CA SER A 458 16.31 30.09 -4.64
C SER A 458 17.65 29.60 -5.20
N GLU A 459 18.69 29.58 -4.36
CA GLU A 459 20.07 29.25 -4.76
C GLU A 459 20.21 27.82 -5.33
N ASP A 460 19.25 26.92 -5.03
CA ASP A 460 19.23 25.51 -5.47
C ASP A 460 17.97 25.14 -6.28
N TYR A 461 17.31 26.10 -6.93
CA TYR A 461 16.01 25.88 -7.62
C TYR A 461 16.00 24.65 -8.53
N HIS A 462 17.06 24.47 -9.34
CA HIS A 462 17.16 23.36 -10.28
C HIS A 462 17.25 21.99 -9.58
N GLU A 463 18.04 21.90 -8.52
CA GLU A 463 18.21 20.67 -7.73
C GLU A 463 16.90 20.33 -6.98
N ILE A 464 16.29 21.32 -6.32
CA ILE A 464 15.01 21.16 -5.64
C ILE A 464 13.94 20.68 -6.62
N MET A 465 13.86 21.29 -7.80
CA MET A 465 12.87 20.90 -8.82
C MET A 465 13.10 19.50 -9.38
N GLU A 466 14.34 19.04 -9.52
CA GLU A 466 14.65 17.68 -9.95
C GLU A 466 14.24 16.65 -8.88
N HIS A 467 14.60 16.87 -7.63
CA HIS A 467 14.18 15.98 -6.53
C HIS A 467 12.67 16.01 -6.29
N LEU A 468 12.04 17.18 -6.41
CA LEU A 468 10.59 17.33 -6.29
C LEU A 468 9.87 16.61 -7.42
N PHE A 469 10.44 16.63 -8.63
CA PHE A 469 9.90 15.90 -9.77
C PHE A 469 9.96 14.38 -9.56
N LEU A 470 11.11 13.85 -9.14
CA LEU A 470 11.26 12.43 -8.80
C LEU A 470 10.28 12.02 -7.68
N TYR A 471 10.08 12.90 -6.69
CA TYR A 471 9.08 12.70 -5.65
C TYR A 471 7.66 12.67 -6.22
N VAL A 472 7.30 13.58 -7.13
CA VAL A 472 5.98 13.63 -7.77
C VAL A 472 5.75 12.37 -8.62
N ILE A 473 6.69 11.96 -9.47
CA ILE A 473 6.54 10.73 -10.28
C ILE A 473 6.42 9.51 -9.38
N SER A 474 7.35 9.31 -8.45
CA SER A 474 7.32 8.13 -7.57
C SER A 474 6.04 8.09 -6.73
N THR A 475 5.49 9.25 -6.38
CA THR A 475 4.20 9.36 -5.68
C THR A 475 3.03 9.05 -6.62
N LEU A 476 3.05 9.54 -7.86
CA LEU A 476 2.05 9.21 -8.89
C LEU A 476 2.04 7.70 -9.19
N GLU A 477 3.21 7.07 -9.32
CA GLU A 477 3.32 5.62 -9.55
C GLU A 477 2.68 4.80 -8.43
N LEU A 478 2.81 5.27 -7.18
CA LEU A 478 2.20 4.66 -6.01
C LEU A 478 0.70 4.95 -5.90
N MET A 479 0.25 6.15 -6.27
CA MET A 479 -1.15 6.58 -6.18
C MET A 479 -2.02 6.03 -7.32
N VAL A 480 -1.44 5.72 -8.48
CA VAL A 480 -2.16 5.34 -9.70
C VAL A 480 -2.00 3.86 -10.02
N ALA A 481 -3.06 3.09 -9.72
CA ALA A 481 -3.15 1.69 -10.11
C ALA A 481 -3.70 1.49 -11.54
N GLU A 482 -4.75 2.23 -11.89
CA GLU A 482 -5.49 2.13 -13.16
C GLU A 482 -5.71 3.52 -13.76
N ASP A 483 -6.90 3.81 -14.29
CA ASP A 483 -7.25 5.09 -14.86
C ASP A 483 -7.37 6.19 -13.80
N TYR A 484 -6.87 7.39 -14.11
CA TYR A 484 -6.85 8.50 -13.15
C TYR A 484 -6.97 9.85 -13.83
N MET A 485 -7.28 10.88 -13.05
CA MET A 485 -7.34 12.27 -13.52
C MET A 485 -6.39 13.13 -12.70
N ILE A 486 -5.76 14.10 -13.36
CA ILE A 486 -4.96 15.13 -12.69
C ILE A 486 -5.74 16.43 -12.72
N ILE A 487 -5.87 17.07 -11.56
CA ILE A 487 -6.32 18.45 -11.41
C ILE A 487 -5.09 19.29 -11.07
N TYR A 488 -4.64 20.09 -12.02
CA TYR A 488 -3.58 21.06 -11.85
C TYR A 488 -4.17 22.39 -11.41
N LEU A 489 -3.98 22.75 -10.15
CA LEU A 489 -4.43 24.02 -9.58
C LEU A 489 -3.35 25.08 -9.77
N ASN A 490 -3.56 25.97 -10.73
CA ASN A 490 -2.60 27.02 -11.06
C ASN A 490 -2.79 28.33 -10.27
N GLY A 491 -3.99 28.56 -9.72
CA GLY A 491 -4.42 29.86 -9.17
C GLY A 491 -3.37 30.56 -8.28
N ALA A 492 -3.13 31.86 -8.54
CA ALA A 492 -2.17 32.72 -7.83
C ALA A 492 -0.68 32.31 -7.92
N THR A 493 -0.29 31.39 -8.80
CA THR A 493 1.14 31.02 -8.90
C THR A 493 1.91 32.04 -9.75
N PRO A 494 2.92 32.74 -9.21
CA PRO A 494 3.77 33.66 -9.97
C PRO A 494 4.58 32.93 -11.05
N HIS A 495 4.90 33.63 -12.13
CA HIS A 495 5.71 33.08 -13.23
C HIS A 495 7.05 32.49 -12.74
N ARG A 496 7.69 33.15 -11.77
CA ARG A 496 8.96 32.72 -11.15
C ARG A 496 8.92 31.33 -10.48
N ARG A 497 7.74 30.76 -10.23
CA ARG A 497 7.61 29.39 -9.68
C ARG A 497 7.34 28.32 -10.72
N MET A 498 7.19 28.71 -11.99
CA MET A 498 6.80 27.81 -13.06
C MET A 498 8.04 27.20 -13.72
N PRO A 499 8.04 25.88 -13.99
CA PRO A 499 9.12 25.26 -14.73
C PRO A 499 9.14 25.71 -16.20
N GLY A 500 10.35 25.81 -16.76
CA GLY A 500 10.57 26.14 -18.17
C GLY A 500 10.27 24.99 -19.14
N LEU A 501 10.36 25.27 -20.44
CA LEU A 501 9.99 24.34 -21.52
C LEU A 501 10.86 23.07 -21.53
N GLY A 502 12.18 23.24 -21.37
CA GLY A 502 13.13 22.11 -21.34
C GLY A 502 12.86 21.16 -20.18
N TRP A 503 12.48 21.70 -19.01
CA TRP A 503 12.09 20.90 -17.86
C TRP A 503 10.81 20.10 -18.15
N LEU A 504 9.77 20.74 -18.74
CA LEU A 504 8.53 20.04 -19.11
C LEU A 504 8.77 18.91 -20.12
N LYS A 505 9.68 19.10 -21.08
CA LYS A 505 10.08 18.07 -22.04
C LYS A 505 10.75 16.88 -21.34
N LYS A 506 11.77 17.13 -20.51
CA LYS A 506 12.44 16.09 -19.69
C LYS A 506 11.41 15.36 -18.82
N CYS A 507 10.47 16.10 -18.25
CA CYS A 507 9.42 15.53 -17.43
C CYS A 507 8.52 14.57 -18.20
N TYR A 508 8.04 14.97 -19.37
CA TYR A 508 7.19 14.11 -20.20
C TYR A 508 7.90 12.82 -20.61
N GLN A 509 9.21 12.89 -20.86
CA GLN A 509 10.04 11.73 -21.24
C GLN A 509 10.28 10.77 -20.07
N MET A 510 10.46 11.29 -18.85
CA MET A 510 10.68 10.48 -17.64
C MET A 510 9.39 9.82 -17.10
N ILE A 511 8.20 10.29 -17.49
CA ILE A 511 6.95 9.65 -17.08
C ILE A 511 6.78 8.32 -17.83
N ASP A 512 6.65 7.24 -17.05
CA ASP A 512 6.42 5.91 -17.58
C ASP A 512 5.23 5.84 -18.55
N ARG A 513 5.35 5.00 -19.58
CA ARG A 513 4.35 4.83 -20.64
C ARG A 513 2.97 4.45 -20.06
N ARG A 514 2.93 3.68 -18.98
CA ARG A 514 1.70 3.27 -18.28
C ARG A 514 0.95 4.47 -17.72
N LEU A 515 1.63 5.38 -17.01
CA LEU A 515 1.02 6.57 -16.43
C LEU A 515 0.43 7.48 -17.52
N ARG A 516 1.18 7.69 -18.62
CA ARG A 516 0.68 8.46 -19.77
C ARG A 516 -0.56 7.84 -20.41
N LYS A 517 -0.62 6.51 -20.48
CA LYS A 517 -1.76 5.77 -21.06
C LYS A 517 -3.00 5.88 -20.18
N ASN A 518 -2.87 5.63 -18.89
CA ASN A 518 -3.96 5.55 -17.92
C ASN A 518 -4.53 6.91 -17.50
N LEU A 519 -3.83 8.01 -17.76
CA LEU A 519 -4.39 9.34 -17.53
C LEU A 519 -5.66 9.53 -18.39
N LYS A 520 -6.81 9.76 -17.77
CA LYS A 520 -8.07 10.04 -18.47
C LYS A 520 -8.21 11.51 -18.86
N SER A 521 -7.85 12.40 -17.94
CA SER A 521 -7.98 13.84 -18.13
C SER A 521 -6.93 14.57 -17.30
N PHE A 522 -6.38 15.64 -17.86
CA PHE A 522 -5.52 16.59 -17.18
C PHE A 522 -6.24 17.94 -17.17
N ILE A 523 -6.80 18.35 -16.04
CA ILE A 523 -7.62 19.56 -15.91
C ILE A 523 -6.76 20.67 -15.30
N ILE A 524 -6.58 21.77 -16.00
CA ILE A 524 -5.85 22.95 -15.52
C ILE A 524 -6.87 23.99 -15.07
N VAL A 525 -6.83 24.30 -13.78
CA VAL A 525 -7.74 25.23 -13.11
C VAL A 525 -7.06 26.60 -12.99
N HIS A 526 -7.75 27.65 -13.42
CA HIS A 526 -7.22 29.02 -13.53
C HIS A 526 -5.94 29.10 -14.37
N PRO A 527 -5.96 28.66 -15.64
CA PRO A 527 -4.78 28.70 -16.49
C PRO A 527 -4.27 30.14 -16.67
N SER A 528 -2.98 30.38 -16.40
CA SER A 528 -2.32 31.65 -16.72
C SER A 528 -2.03 31.75 -18.22
N TRP A 529 -1.82 32.98 -18.72
CA TRP A 529 -1.35 33.19 -20.10
C TRP A 529 -0.06 32.42 -20.37
N PHE A 530 0.88 32.44 -19.40
CA PHE A 530 2.14 31.71 -19.49
C PHE A 530 1.94 30.19 -19.67
N ILE A 531 1.10 29.54 -18.85
CA ILE A 531 0.84 28.10 -18.98
C ILE A 531 0.22 27.75 -20.34
N ARG A 532 -0.66 28.60 -20.86
CA ARG A 532 -1.26 28.37 -22.19
C ARG A 532 -0.19 28.44 -23.28
N THR A 533 0.70 29.42 -23.21
CA THR A 533 1.81 29.60 -24.15
C THR A 533 2.80 28.44 -24.07
N ILE A 534 3.26 28.07 -22.88
CA ILE A 534 4.24 26.99 -22.72
C ILE A 534 3.65 25.64 -23.17
N LEU A 535 2.39 25.35 -22.86
CA LEU A 535 1.75 24.12 -23.32
C LEU A 535 1.55 24.09 -24.84
N ALA A 536 1.24 25.23 -25.46
CA ALA A 536 1.19 25.35 -26.91
C ALA A 536 2.56 25.06 -27.55
N LEU A 537 3.65 25.56 -26.95
CA LEU A 537 5.03 25.32 -27.40
C LEU A 537 5.51 23.88 -27.12
N THR A 538 5.01 23.21 -26.08
CA THR A 538 5.33 21.78 -25.82
C THR A 538 4.62 20.81 -26.77
N ARG A 539 3.58 21.25 -27.46
CA ARG A 539 2.71 20.38 -28.28
C ARG A 539 3.43 19.54 -29.34
N PRO A 540 4.53 20.00 -29.99
CA PRO A 540 5.31 19.18 -30.91
C PRO A 540 6.03 17.99 -30.25
N PHE A 541 6.30 18.05 -28.94
CA PHE A 541 7.10 17.06 -28.21
C PHE A 541 6.26 16.12 -27.33
N ILE A 542 4.94 16.32 -27.29
CA ILE A 542 3.99 15.54 -26.50
C ILE A 542 3.04 14.81 -27.45
N SER A 543 2.74 13.54 -27.16
CA SER A 543 1.82 12.78 -28.01
C SER A 543 0.46 13.45 -28.16
N THR A 544 -0.10 13.42 -29.37
CA THR A 544 -1.42 13.98 -29.67
C THR A 544 -2.52 13.40 -28.77
N LYS A 545 -2.42 12.11 -28.45
CA LYS A 545 -3.30 11.42 -27.49
C LYS A 545 -3.22 12.01 -26.08
N PHE A 546 -2.05 12.43 -25.63
CA PHE A 546 -1.90 13.08 -24.33
C PHE A 546 -2.38 14.54 -24.37
N SER A 547 -2.02 15.29 -25.40
CA SER A 547 -2.46 16.68 -25.58
C SER A 547 -4.00 16.80 -25.59
N ASN A 548 -4.70 15.84 -26.20
CA ASN A 548 -6.17 15.80 -26.21
C ASN A 548 -6.81 15.55 -24.82
N LYS A 549 -6.04 15.11 -23.82
CA LYS A 549 -6.51 14.92 -22.44
C LYS A 549 -6.47 16.22 -21.63
N ILE A 550 -5.79 17.26 -22.12
CA ILE A 550 -5.64 18.55 -21.42
C ILE A 550 -6.92 19.37 -21.59
N LYS A 551 -7.52 19.78 -20.47
CA LYS A 551 -8.71 20.62 -20.42
C LYS A 551 -8.45 21.84 -19.54
N TYR A 552 -9.03 22.97 -19.90
CA TYR A 552 -8.90 24.22 -19.16
C TYR A 552 -10.22 24.55 -18.48
N VAL A 553 -10.15 24.91 -17.20
CA VAL A 553 -11.29 25.32 -16.37
C VAL A 553 -10.96 26.67 -15.76
N ASN A 554 -11.84 27.66 -15.90
CA ASN A 554 -11.56 29.03 -15.51
C ASN A 554 -12.01 29.36 -14.08
N SER A 555 -12.81 28.50 -13.45
CA SER A 555 -13.34 28.71 -12.09
C SER A 555 -13.48 27.41 -11.29
N LEU A 556 -13.51 27.52 -9.95
CA LEU A 556 -13.81 26.38 -9.08
C LEU A 556 -15.28 25.90 -9.19
N ALA A 557 -16.20 26.76 -9.64
CA ALA A 557 -17.59 26.38 -9.87
C ALA A 557 -17.74 25.44 -11.07
N GLU A 558 -17.10 25.78 -12.19
CA GLU A 558 -17.03 24.91 -13.38
C GLU A 558 -16.32 23.58 -13.05
N LEU A 559 -15.36 23.61 -12.14
CA LEU A 559 -14.69 22.42 -11.64
C LEU A 559 -15.64 21.51 -10.83
N GLN A 560 -16.46 22.10 -9.96
CA GLN A 560 -17.44 21.40 -9.13
C GLN A 560 -18.57 20.75 -9.93
N GLU A 561 -18.94 21.30 -11.08
CA GLU A 561 -19.89 20.66 -12.00
C GLU A 561 -19.33 19.36 -12.62
N LEU A 562 -18.01 19.24 -12.72
CA LEU A 562 -17.34 18.09 -13.31
C LEU A 562 -17.11 16.96 -12.30
N PHE A 563 -17.04 17.24 -10.98
CA PHE A 563 -16.85 16.22 -9.95
C PHE A 563 -17.27 16.63 -8.53
N PRO A 564 -17.64 15.65 -7.68
CA PRO A 564 -17.93 15.89 -6.27
C PRO A 564 -16.66 16.37 -5.52
N MET A 565 -16.72 17.61 -5.02
CA MET A 565 -15.60 18.31 -4.37
C MET A 565 -15.34 17.89 -2.92
N GLU A 566 -16.11 16.96 -2.37
CA GLU A 566 -16.18 16.63 -0.94
C GLU A 566 -14.85 16.17 -0.33
N HIS A 567 -13.89 15.73 -1.15
CA HIS A 567 -12.59 15.19 -0.72
C HIS A 567 -11.39 15.94 -1.32
N VAL A 568 -11.60 17.03 -2.06
CA VAL A 568 -10.55 17.75 -2.79
C VAL A 568 -10.02 18.89 -1.92
N HIS A 569 -8.82 18.73 -1.36
CA HIS A 569 -8.19 19.78 -0.55
C HIS A 569 -7.62 20.91 -1.44
N ILE A 570 -8.40 21.99 -1.62
CA ILE A 570 -7.96 23.19 -2.33
C ILE A 570 -7.24 24.15 -1.36
N PRO A 571 -6.01 24.60 -1.68
CA PRO A 571 -5.30 25.60 -0.87
C PRO A 571 -6.06 26.93 -0.75
N GLU A 572 -6.04 27.57 0.42
CA GLU A 572 -6.75 28.85 0.66
C GLU A 572 -6.38 29.96 -0.33
N CYS A 573 -5.13 30.03 -0.78
CA CYS A 573 -4.69 31.02 -1.76
C CYS A 573 -5.45 30.91 -3.09
N ILE A 574 -5.84 29.69 -3.47
CA ILE A 574 -6.59 29.41 -4.71
C ILE A 574 -8.08 29.73 -4.52
N ILE A 575 -8.62 29.47 -3.32
CA ILE A 575 -9.99 29.88 -2.95
C ILE A 575 -10.13 31.41 -3.02
N ARG A 576 -9.14 32.14 -2.47
CA ARG A 576 -9.13 33.62 -2.51
C ARG A 576 -9.11 34.15 -3.95
N VAL A 577 -8.29 33.57 -4.84
CA VAL A 577 -8.27 33.94 -6.27
C VAL A 577 -9.61 33.69 -6.93
N SER A 578 -10.25 32.56 -6.65
CA SER A 578 -11.58 32.26 -7.17
C SER A 578 -12.60 33.31 -6.73
N SER A 579 -12.54 33.78 -5.47
CA SER A 579 -13.40 34.85 -4.97
C SER A 579 -13.11 36.22 -5.63
N PHE A 580 -11.84 36.55 -5.88
CA PHE A 580 -11.47 37.79 -6.59
C PHE A 580 -11.94 37.79 -8.05
N LEU A 581 -11.91 36.64 -8.72
CA LEU A 581 -12.36 36.50 -10.12
C LEU A 581 -13.89 36.47 -10.27
N GLN A 582 -14.65 36.21 -9.20
CA GLN A 582 -16.11 36.20 -9.22
C GLN A 582 -16.76 37.59 -9.10
N GLY A 583 -16.00 38.64 -8.72
CA GLY A 583 -16.52 40.01 -8.56
C GLY A 583 -17.55 40.17 -7.42
N PRO A 584 -17.90 41.41 -7.00
CA PRO A 584 -18.95 41.61 -6.00
C PRO A 584 -20.33 41.24 -6.57
N GLU A 585 -21.15 40.54 -5.78
CA GLU A 585 -22.54 40.23 -6.15
C GLU A 585 -23.31 41.51 -6.52
N PRO A 586 -24.17 41.47 -7.55
CA PRO A 586 -25.04 42.59 -7.87
C PRO A 586 -26.01 42.82 -6.70
N THR A 587 -25.93 44.00 -6.07
CA THR A 587 -26.91 44.44 -5.08
C THR A 587 -28.32 44.38 -5.69
N PRO A 588 -29.31 43.75 -5.03
CA PRO A 588 -30.68 43.75 -5.53
C PRO A 588 -31.20 45.19 -5.58
N GLY A 589 -31.58 45.63 -6.78
CA GLY A 589 -32.10 46.96 -7.03
C GLY A 589 -33.32 47.28 -6.18
N LYS A 590 -33.36 48.50 -5.64
CA LYS A 590 -34.57 49.08 -5.04
C LYS A 590 -35.67 49.14 -6.12
N PRO A 591 -36.91 48.76 -5.81
CA PRO A 591 -38.03 49.01 -6.69
C PRO A 591 -38.38 50.51 -6.68
N GLU A 592 -38.46 51.11 -7.87
CA GLU A 592 -39.30 52.30 -8.14
C GLU A 592 -40.61 51.84 -8.81
#